data_AF-A0A078BS80-F1
#
_entry.id   AF-A0A078BS80-F1
#
_cell.length_a   1.000
_cell.length_b   1.000
_cell.length_c   1.000
_cell.angle_alpha   90.00
_cell.angle_beta   90.00
_cell.angle_gamma   90.00
#
_symmetry.space_group_name_H-M   'P 1'
#
loop_
_entity.id
_entity.type
_entity.pdbx_description
1 polymer ?
#
loop_
_entity_poly.entity_id
_entity_poly.type
_entity_poly.pdbx_seq_one_letter_code
_entity_poly.pdbx_strand_id
1 'polypeptide(L)'
;MITDLYSLPLVAQVGEPLDENLERIVETVQFSIFCFTLPFYVFVTYFLLDALHRGIDELSTPFFRLCITTAFLDIWTLLNNYLGAMFPKWGWGTSVYLFLDSYYAHAYLYFAWASGICQAMCVSLMATNRVSAILFPNRHSRIWSSTRLRIAIAVQFLPGLLAGLATFFNETQLYRNTKNGLIPRFKRSDSGKRKNFIAVLFVIAGGFLATVCIYLIIAYCYLIFMLRKSSNAIKNTQFHKSRAVIKKKEVKLFFMSSITVAIQISILCLVIVYATSLLNFPLDKFYLFYNAISDLYAGINPYLLWIFSDSLRKHIWHRIGWRRTWKIPTSSVVTVNQI
;
A
#
# COMPACT_ATOMS: atom_id res chain seq x y z
N MET A 1 34.70 5.65 -2.70
CA MET A 1 34.10 4.58 -3.53
C MET A 1 34.59 3.27 -2.97
N ILE A 2 33.71 2.51 -2.32
CA ILE A 2 34.05 1.23 -1.70
C ILE A 2 34.05 0.16 -2.81
N THR A 3 35.23 -0.25 -3.25
CA THR A 3 35.37 -1.27 -4.31
C THR A 3 35.48 -2.68 -3.76
N ASP A 4 35.78 -2.82 -2.46
CA ASP A 4 36.00 -4.11 -1.82
C ASP A 4 34.88 -4.43 -0.81
N LEU A 5 34.12 -5.48 -1.11
CA LEU A 5 33.07 -6.02 -0.25
C LEU A 5 33.58 -6.40 1.15
N TYR A 6 34.86 -6.79 1.28
CA TYR A 6 35.48 -7.19 2.54
C TYR A 6 35.87 -6.00 3.43
N SER A 7 35.86 -4.78 2.89
CA SER A 7 36.08 -3.56 3.67
C SER A 7 34.83 -3.08 4.43
N LEU A 8 33.65 -3.63 4.12
CA LEU A 8 32.41 -3.28 4.77
C LEU A 8 32.28 -3.94 6.15
N PRO A 9 31.70 -3.26 7.15
CA PRO A 9 31.43 -3.86 8.44
C PRO A 9 30.46 -5.04 8.28
N LEU A 10 30.80 -6.18 8.88
CA LEU A 10 29.87 -7.30 9.02
C LEU A 10 28.71 -6.87 9.92
N VAL A 11 27.48 -7.24 9.57
CA VAL A 11 26.32 -7.06 10.45
C VAL A 11 26.59 -7.83 11.74
N ALA A 12 26.87 -7.12 12.84
CA ALA A 12 26.88 -7.72 14.16
C ALA A 12 25.44 -8.11 14.50
N GLN A 13 25.15 -9.41 14.50
CA GLN A 13 23.88 -9.95 14.97
C GLN A 13 23.82 -9.75 16.49
N VAL A 14 22.97 -8.83 16.94
CA VAL A 14 22.66 -8.66 18.36
C VAL A 14 21.39 -9.46 18.63
N GLY A 15 21.53 -10.59 19.33
CA GLY A 15 20.45 -11.54 19.64
C GLY A 15 20.67 -12.91 18.99
N GLU A 16 19.82 -13.87 19.33
CA GLU A 16 19.89 -15.21 18.71
C GLU A 16 19.70 -15.10 17.19
N PRO A 17 20.63 -15.69 16.40
CA PRO A 17 20.51 -15.70 14.95
C PRO A 17 19.15 -16.27 14.56
N LEU A 18 18.48 -15.61 13.62
CA LEU A 18 17.30 -16.21 13.00
C LEU A 18 17.76 -17.49 12.28
N ASP A 19 16.97 -18.57 12.39
CA ASP A 19 17.21 -19.79 11.62
C ASP A 19 17.34 -19.45 10.13
N GLU A 20 18.54 -19.62 9.59
CA GLU A 20 18.87 -19.25 8.21
C GLU A 20 18.00 -20.01 7.20
N ASN A 21 17.56 -21.21 7.55
CA ASN A 21 16.64 -22.00 6.73
C ASN A 21 15.26 -21.36 6.69
N LEU A 22 14.74 -20.94 7.85
CA LEU A 22 13.45 -20.25 7.93
C LEU A 22 13.47 -18.93 7.16
N GLU A 23 14.52 -18.12 7.35
CA GLU A 23 14.71 -16.88 6.59
C GLU A 23 14.66 -17.14 5.09
N ARG A 24 15.44 -18.13 4.62
CA ARG A 24 15.49 -18.51 3.20
C ARG A 24 14.14 -18.98 2.67
N ILE A 25 13.41 -19.79 3.44
CA ILE A 25 12.08 -20.27 3.05
C ILE A 25 11.12 -19.09 2.89
N VAL A 26 11.06 -18.20 3.89
CA VAL A 26 10.18 -17.02 3.88
C VAL A 26 10.50 -16.12 2.69
N GLU A 27 11.77 -15.80 2.47
CA GLU A 27 12.20 -14.96 1.35
C GLU A 27 11.93 -15.61 -0.01
N THR A 28 12.12 -16.93 -0.15
CA THR A 28 11.84 -17.66 -1.39
C THR A 28 10.34 -17.67 -1.71
N VAL A 29 9.50 -17.86 -0.70
CA VAL A 29 8.04 -17.80 -0.85
C VAL A 29 7.59 -16.39 -1.22
N GLN A 30 8.11 -15.37 -0.54
CA GLN A 30 7.83 -13.96 -0.86
C GLN A 30 8.20 -13.64 -2.30
N PHE A 31 9.41 -14.00 -2.73
CA PHE A 31 9.86 -13.78 -4.09
C PHE A 31 8.99 -14.49 -5.13
N SER A 32 8.60 -15.72 -4.85
CA SER A 32 7.67 -16.46 -5.71
C SER A 32 6.34 -15.71 -5.83
N ILE A 33 5.77 -15.26 -4.72
CA ILE A 33 4.54 -14.44 -4.71
C ILE A 33 4.74 -13.15 -5.49
N PHE A 34 5.87 -12.46 -5.34
CA PHE A 34 6.21 -11.25 -6.08
C PHE A 34 6.27 -11.50 -7.60
N CYS A 35 6.93 -12.58 -8.04
CA CYS A 35 7.04 -12.94 -9.46
C CYS A 35 5.68 -13.15 -10.14
N PHE A 36 4.66 -13.63 -9.41
CA PHE A 36 3.29 -13.73 -9.93
C PHE A 36 2.49 -12.44 -9.75
N THR A 37 2.67 -11.77 -8.62
CA THR A 37 1.89 -10.60 -8.23
C THR A 37 2.22 -9.39 -9.07
N LEU A 38 3.50 -9.12 -9.35
CA LEU A 38 3.90 -7.95 -10.13
C LEU A 38 3.31 -7.98 -11.56
N PRO A 39 3.45 -9.05 -12.37
CA PRO A 39 2.81 -9.14 -13.67
C PRO A 39 1.28 -9.05 -13.59
N PHE A 40 0.67 -9.71 -12.60
CA PHE A 40 -0.78 -9.65 -12.42
C PHE A 40 -1.26 -8.23 -12.05
N TYR A 41 -0.51 -7.52 -11.21
CA TYR A 41 -0.84 -6.17 -10.81
C TYR A 41 -0.71 -5.19 -12.00
N VAL A 42 0.37 -5.30 -12.77
CA VAL A 42 0.54 -4.53 -14.02
C VAL A 42 -0.62 -4.80 -14.98
N PHE A 43 -1.00 -6.07 -15.15
CA PHE A 43 -2.12 -6.48 -15.99
C PHE A 43 -3.45 -5.85 -15.54
N VAL A 44 -3.81 -5.97 -14.26
CA VAL A 44 -5.04 -5.39 -13.69
C VAL A 44 -5.04 -3.87 -13.84
N THR A 45 -3.90 -3.22 -13.59
CA THR A 45 -3.74 -1.76 -13.66
C THR A 45 -3.85 -1.25 -15.10
N TYR A 46 -3.26 -1.97 -16.06
CA TYR A 46 -3.36 -1.68 -17.48
C TYR A 46 -4.83 -1.65 -17.95
N PHE A 47 -5.61 -2.68 -17.61
CA PHE A 47 -7.03 -2.70 -17.96
C PHE A 47 -7.87 -1.66 -17.22
N LEU A 48 -7.49 -1.32 -15.99
CA LEU A 48 -8.15 -0.25 -15.26
C LEU A 48 -7.89 1.12 -15.91
N LEU A 49 -6.66 1.36 -16.36
CA LEU A 49 -6.28 2.54 -17.13
C LEU A 49 -6.99 2.61 -18.49
N ASP A 50 -7.03 1.50 -19.23
CA ASP A 50 -7.75 1.42 -20.51
C ASP A 50 -9.26 1.68 -20.32
N ALA A 51 -9.87 1.14 -19.26
CA ALA A 51 -11.26 1.41 -18.92
C ALA A 51 -11.53 2.90 -18.60
N LEU A 52 -10.61 3.56 -17.89
CA LEU A 52 -10.69 4.98 -17.63
C LEU A 52 -10.54 5.81 -18.90
N HIS A 53 -9.56 5.46 -19.75
CA HIS A 53 -9.29 6.16 -21.00
C HIS A 53 -10.50 6.08 -21.96
N ARG A 54 -11.22 4.95 -21.92
CA ARG A 54 -12.45 4.75 -22.70
C ARG A 54 -13.71 5.34 -22.09
N GLY A 55 -13.61 5.97 -20.91
CA GLY A 55 -14.75 6.62 -20.26
C GLY A 55 -15.86 5.65 -19.86
N ILE A 56 -15.52 4.42 -19.43
CA ILE A 56 -16.53 3.46 -18.97
C ILE A 56 -17.14 3.97 -17.67
N ASP A 57 -18.40 4.41 -17.69
CA ASP A 57 -19.09 5.04 -16.55
C ASP A 57 -18.96 4.25 -15.24
N GLU A 58 -19.09 2.92 -15.29
CA GLU A 58 -18.99 2.07 -14.09
C GLU A 58 -17.57 2.05 -13.48
N LEU A 59 -16.54 2.30 -14.28
CA LEU A 59 -15.13 2.24 -13.90
C LEU A 59 -14.48 3.62 -13.82
N SER A 60 -15.08 4.67 -14.39
CA SER A 60 -14.62 6.06 -14.31
C SER A 60 -15.06 6.77 -13.03
N THR A 61 -15.18 6.03 -11.94
CA THR A 61 -15.52 6.60 -10.62
C THR A 61 -14.27 7.14 -9.90
N PRO A 62 -14.44 8.11 -8.99
CA PRO A 62 -13.31 8.63 -8.19
C PRO A 62 -12.57 7.53 -7.42
N PHE A 63 -13.27 6.48 -7.00
CA PHE A 63 -12.66 5.33 -6.34
C PHE A 63 -11.62 4.63 -7.22
N PHE A 64 -11.97 4.27 -8.46
CA PHE A 64 -11.06 3.57 -9.34
C PHE A 64 -9.85 4.44 -9.72
N ARG A 65 -10.04 5.76 -9.81
CA ARG A 65 -8.91 6.70 -9.97
C ARG A 65 -7.97 6.67 -8.77
N LEU A 66 -8.49 6.62 -7.54
CA LEU A 66 -7.66 6.42 -6.34
C LEU A 66 -6.94 5.07 -6.37
N CYS A 67 -7.63 3.99 -6.75
CA CYS A 67 -7.01 2.67 -6.86
C CYS A 67 -5.86 2.61 -7.87
N ILE A 68 -5.95 3.34 -8.99
CA ILE A 68 -4.83 3.42 -9.96
C ILE A 68 -3.62 4.11 -9.32
N THR A 69 -3.85 5.22 -8.62
CA THR A 69 -2.77 5.92 -7.92
C THR A 69 -2.11 5.00 -6.87
N THR A 70 -2.92 4.25 -6.12
CA THR A 70 -2.42 3.24 -5.18
C THR A 70 -1.66 2.12 -5.90
N ALA A 71 -2.14 1.67 -7.06
CA ALA A 71 -1.47 0.62 -7.84
C ALA A 71 -0.06 1.02 -8.30
N PHE A 72 0.11 2.26 -8.78
CA PHE A 72 1.44 2.76 -9.12
C PHE A 72 2.38 2.79 -7.91
N LEU A 73 1.87 3.22 -6.76
CA LEU A 73 2.64 3.25 -5.53
C LEU A 73 3.01 1.84 -5.05
N ASP A 74 2.08 0.89 -5.08
CA ASP A 74 2.33 -0.48 -4.65
C ASP A 74 3.32 -1.19 -5.58
N ILE A 75 3.19 -1.02 -6.89
CA ILE A 75 4.17 -1.53 -7.87
C ILE A 75 5.55 -0.95 -7.57
N TRP A 76 5.63 0.35 -7.28
CA TRP A 76 6.88 1.00 -6.88
C TRP A 76 7.44 0.46 -5.57
N THR A 77 6.61 0.24 -4.55
CA THR A 77 7.01 -0.37 -3.27
C THR A 77 7.58 -1.77 -3.49
N LEU A 78 6.89 -2.61 -4.26
CA LEU A 78 7.36 -3.96 -4.57
C LEU A 78 8.72 -3.89 -5.28
N LEU A 79 8.84 -3.10 -6.35
CA LEU A 79 10.12 -2.94 -7.05
C LEU A 79 11.24 -2.44 -6.12
N ASN A 80 10.96 -1.45 -5.27
CA ASN A 80 11.93 -0.94 -4.31
C ASN A 80 12.34 -1.97 -3.25
N ASN A 81 11.43 -2.82 -2.76
CA ASN A 81 11.76 -3.88 -1.81
C ASN A 81 12.70 -4.92 -2.42
N TYR A 82 12.46 -5.34 -3.67
CA TYR A 82 13.27 -6.36 -4.31
C TYR A 82 14.59 -5.82 -4.86
N LEU A 83 14.56 -4.72 -5.63
CA LEU A 83 15.76 -4.08 -6.18
C LEU A 83 16.58 -3.39 -5.09
N GLY A 84 15.94 -2.92 -4.02
CA GLY A 84 16.56 -2.11 -2.98
C GLY A 84 16.93 -2.85 -1.70
N ALA A 85 16.40 -4.07 -1.49
CA ALA A 85 16.71 -4.85 -0.29
C ALA A 85 17.04 -6.30 -0.60
N MET A 86 16.16 -7.03 -1.28
CA MET A 86 16.30 -8.50 -1.41
C MET A 86 17.44 -8.93 -2.32
N PHE A 87 17.51 -8.41 -3.55
CA PHE A 87 18.60 -8.74 -4.49
C PHE A 87 19.99 -8.41 -3.93
N PRO A 88 20.24 -7.20 -3.39
CA PRO A 88 21.53 -6.91 -2.78
C PRO A 88 21.81 -7.80 -1.57
N LYS A 89 20.80 -8.11 -0.74
CA LYS A 89 20.92 -9.03 0.40
C LYS A 89 21.29 -10.45 0.00
N TRP A 90 20.83 -10.94 -1.15
CA TRP A 90 21.20 -12.25 -1.71
C TRP A 90 22.55 -12.25 -2.43
N GLY A 91 23.21 -11.09 -2.54
CA GLY A 91 24.48 -10.97 -3.25
C GLY A 91 24.33 -10.81 -4.76
N TRP A 92 23.12 -10.58 -5.28
CA TRP A 92 22.90 -10.34 -6.70
C TRP A 92 23.32 -8.91 -7.06
N GLY A 93 24.12 -8.75 -8.12
CA GLY A 93 24.53 -7.43 -8.62
C GLY A 93 25.37 -6.60 -7.63
N THR A 94 26.03 -7.22 -6.65
CA THR A 94 26.79 -6.52 -5.59
C THR A 94 27.77 -5.49 -6.13
N SER A 95 28.43 -5.75 -7.26
CA SER A 95 29.32 -4.78 -7.92
C SER A 95 28.62 -3.46 -8.27
N VAL A 96 27.35 -3.53 -8.72
CA VAL A 96 26.55 -2.34 -9.05
C VAL A 96 26.18 -1.57 -7.78
N TYR A 97 25.75 -2.28 -6.73
CA TYR A 97 25.40 -1.67 -5.45
C TYR A 97 26.61 -1.05 -4.73
N LEU A 98 27.77 -1.69 -4.81
CA LEU A 98 29.04 -1.16 -4.30
C LEU A 98 29.50 0.06 -5.09
N PHE A 99 29.32 0.05 -6.42
CA PHE A 99 29.61 1.21 -7.26
C PHE A 99 28.74 2.42 -6.90
N LEU A 100 27.44 2.19 -6.64
CA LEU A 100 26.52 3.24 -6.20
C LEU A 100 26.74 3.66 -4.73
N ASP A 101 27.28 2.77 -3.90
CA ASP A 101 27.67 3.02 -2.50
C ASP A 101 26.51 3.66 -1.68
N SER A 102 26.78 4.81 -1.07
CA SER A 102 25.83 5.57 -0.27
C SER A 102 24.61 6.06 -1.07
N TYR A 103 24.76 6.38 -2.36
CA TYR A 103 23.64 6.88 -3.18
C TYR A 103 22.50 5.86 -3.26
N TYR A 104 22.84 4.59 -3.45
CA TYR A 104 21.88 3.51 -3.47
C TYR A 104 21.20 3.36 -2.10
N ALA A 105 21.96 3.37 -1.00
CA ALA A 105 21.43 3.21 0.34
C ALA A 105 20.43 4.33 0.70
N HIS A 106 20.77 5.58 0.37
CA HIS A 106 19.88 6.73 0.53
C HIS A 106 18.63 6.62 -0.34
N ALA A 107 18.77 6.25 -1.62
CA ALA A 107 17.63 6.12 -2.53
C ALA A 107 16.65 5.04 -2.04
N TYR A 108 17.15 3.86 -1.68
CA TYR A 108 16.32 2.78 -1.16
C TYR A 108 15.58 3.20 0.12
N LEU A 109 16.30 3.77 1.10
CA LEU A 109 15.71 4.19 2.37
C LEU A 109 14.70 5.33 2.18
N TYR A 110 14.99 6.29 1.30
CA TYR A 110 14.04 7.34 0.92
C TYR A 110 12.72 6.73 0.43
N PHE A 111 12.79 5.83 -0.56
CA PHE A 111 11.59 5.24 -1.15
C PHE A 111 10.87 4.30 -0.20
N ALA A 112 11.58 3.52 0.63
CA ALA A 112 10.97 2.64 1.62
C ALA A 112 10.14 3.42 2.65
N TRP A 113 10.69 4.54 3.16
CA TRP A 113 9.96 5.40 4.10
C TRP A 113 8.84 6.18 3.42
N ALA A 114 9.10 6.73 2.23
CA ALA A 114 8.11 7.50 1.51
C ALA A 114 6.92 6.63 1.09
N SER A 115 7.17 5.44 0.55
CA SER A 115 6.12 4.59 0.03
C SER A 115 5.22 4.05 1.14
N GLY A 116 5.79 3.62 2.27
CA GLY A 116 5.00 3.12 3.41
C GLY A 116 3.98 4.14 3.92
N ILE A 117 4.39 5.41 4.09
CA ILE A 117 3.47 6.48 4.51
C ILE A 117 2.49 6.85 3.41
N CYS A 118 2.93 6.90 2.15
CA CYS A 118 2.02 7.13 1.02
C CYS A 118 0.95 6.04 0.92
N GLN A 119 1.28 4.77 1.18
CA GLN A 119 0.33 3.65 1.11
C GLN A 119 -0.70 3.76 2.24
N ALA A 120 -0.28 4.16 3.45
CA ALA A 120 -1.20 4.46 4.54
C ALA A 120 -2.21 5.59 4.18
N MET A 121 -1.72 6.63 3.48
CA MET A 121 -2.56 7.72 3.00
C MET A 121 -3.51 7.30 1.86
N CYS A 122 -3.04 6.44 0.95
CA CYS A 122 -3.89 5.87 -0.10
C CYS A 122 -5.12 5.18 0.48
N VAL A 123 -4.91 4.28 1.44
CA VAL A 123 -6.00 3.51 2.07
C VAL A 123 -6.93 4.43 2.87
N SER A 124 -6.39 5.44 3.53
CA SER A 124 -7.19 6.49 4.19
C SER A 124 -8.13 7.20 3.21
N LEU A 125 -7.61 7.67 2.08
CA LEU A 125 -8.41 8.37 1.07
C LEU A 125 -9.45 7.46 0.43
N MET A 126 -9.11 6.20 0.15
CA MET A 126 -10.08 5.20 -0.33
C MET A 126 -11.21 4.98 0.68
N ALA A 127 -10.88 4.88 1.97
CA ALA A 127 -11.88 4.76 3.03
C ALA A 127 -12.75 6.02 3.14
N THR A 128 -12.15 7.22 3.10
CA THR A 128 -12.88 8.49 3.09
C THR A 128 -13.81 8.58 1.88
N ASN A 129 -13.35 8.15 0.71
CA ASN A 129 -14.15 8.12 -0.51
C ASN A 129 -15.40 7.24 -0.29
N ARG A 130 -15.24 6.04 0.27
CA ARG A 130 -16.35 5.13 0.57
C ARG A 130 -17.31 5.68 1.62
N VAL A 131 -16.78 6.23 2.71
CA VAL A 131 -17.60 6.84 3.77
C VAL A 131 -18.40 8.02 3.23
N SER A 132 -17.78 8.89 2.42
CA SER A 132 -18.47 10.03 1.82
C SER A 132 -19.56 9.64 0.82
N ALA A 133 -19.39 8.50 0.11
CA ALA A 133 -20.40 7.97 -0.82
C ALA A 133 -21.66 7.52 -0.07
N ILE A 134 -21.49 6.95 1.13
CA ILE A 134 -22.59 6.46 1.97
C ILE A 134 -23.24 7.60 2.77
N LEU A 135 -22.44 8.51 3.31
CA LEU A 135 -22.91 9.63 4.13
C LEU A 135 -23.65 10.70 3.31
N PHE A 136 -23.07 11.06 2.17
CA PHE A 136 -23.52 12.21 1.39
C PHE A 136 -23.71 11.82 -0.07
N PRO A 137 -24.63 10.90 -0.42
CA PRO A 137 -24.78 10.43 -1.80
C PRO A 137 -25.01 11.58 -2.79
N ASN A 138 -25.83 12.57 -2.41
CA ASN A 138 -26.13 13.73 -3.26
C ASN A 138 -24.95 14.71 -3.40
N ARG A 139 -24.03 14.75 -2.44
CA ARG A 139 -22.85 15.62 -2.49
C ARG A 139 -21.57 14.87 -2.88
N HIS A 140 -21.61 13.55 -3.00
CA HIS A 140 -20.43 12.73 -3.26
C HIS A 140 -19.74 13.13 -4.58
N SER A 141 -20.52 13.33 -5.64
CA SER A 141 -20.02 13.82 -6.94
C SER A 141 -19.37 15.20 -6.84
N ARG A 142 -19.91 16.09 -5.99
CA ARG A 142 -19.37 17.45 -5.76
C ARG A 142 -18.13 17.44 -4.86
N ILE A 143 -18.08 16.55 -3.87
CA ILE A 143 -16.92 16.37 -2.98
C ILE A 143 -15.73 15.87 -3.79
N TRP A 144 -15.96 14.86 -4.63
CA TRP A 144 -14.94 14.21 -5.47
C TRP A 144 -14.94 14.72 -6.91
N SER A 145 -15.12 16.03 -7.09
CA SER A 145 -14.93 16.65 -8.39
C SER A 145 -13.49 16.46 -8.88
N SER A 146 -13.27 16.45 -10.20
CA SER A 146 -11.94 16.15 -10.79
C SER A 146 -10.80 17.01 -10.24
N THR A 147 -11.04 18.27 -9.88
CA THR A 147 -10.02 19.13 -9.28
C THR A 147 -9.75 18.75 -7.82
N ARG A 148 -10.79 18.52 -7.02
CA ARG A 148 -10.64 18.11 -5.61
C ARG A 148 -10.02 16.73 -5.49
N LEU A 149 -10.35 15.81 -6.39
CA LEU A 149 -9.72 14.50 -6.47
C LEU A 149 -8.21 14.61 -6.76
N ARG A 150 -7.79 15.48 -7.69
CA ARG A 150 -6.37 15.72 -7.96
C ARG A 150 -5.64 16.29 -6.75
N ILE A 151 -6.28 17.22 -6.03
CA ILE A 151 -5.74 17.77 -4.77
C ILE A 151 -5.61 16.66 -3.72
N ALA A 152 -6.64 15.82 -3.55
CA ALA A 152 -6.60 14.69 -2.62
C ALA A 152 -5.46 13.71 -2.95
N ILE A 153 -5.28 13.38 -4.23
CA ILE A 153 -4.16 12.56 -4.71
C ILE A 153 -2.82 13.22 -4.38
N ALA A 154 -2.66 14.52 -4.63
CA ALA A 154 -1.42 15.24 -4.31
C ALA A 154 -1.12 15.26 -2.80
N VAL A 155 -2.14 15.51 -1.98
CA VAL A 155 -2.03 15.48 -0.51
C VAL A 155 -1.66 14.09 0.00
N GLN A 156 -2.04 13.01 -0.69
CA GLN A 156 -1.66 11.65 -0.29
C GLN A 156 -0.14 11.44 -0.33
N PHE A 157 0.55 12.04 -1.31
CA PHE A 157 1.99 11.83 -1.50
C PHE A 157 2.81 12.72 -0.59
N LEU A 158 2.31 13.91 -0.24
CA LEU A 158 3.08 14.91 0.47
C LEU A 158 3.67 14.42 1.81
N PRO A 159 2.92 13.80 2.75
CA PRO A 159 3.49 13.29 3.99
C PRO A 159 4.57 12.24 3.77
N GLY A 160 4.39 11.34 2.80
CA GLY A 160 5.37 10.31 2.50
C GLY A 160 6.63 10.88 1.87
N LEU A 161 6.50 11.80 0.90
CA LEU A 161 7.65 12.47 0.31
C LEU A 161 8.44 13.26 1.35
N LEU A 162 7.77 13.96 2.28
CA LEU A 162 8.42 14.67 3.38
C LEU A 162 9.15 13.73 4.34
N ALA A 163 8.55 12.60 4.70
CA ALA A 163 9.20 11.60 5.54
C ALA A 163 10.39 10.93 4.84
N GLY A 164 10.27 10.65 3.54
CA GLY A 164 11.38 10.22 2.71
C GLY A 164 12.49 11.26 2.72
N LEU A 165 12.18 12.53 2.49
CA LEU A 165 13.17 13.62 2.52
C LEU A 165 13.87 13.71 3.88
N ALA A 166 13.14 13.46 4.97
CA ALA A 166 13.72 13.46 6.30
C ALA A 166 14.80 12.37 6.49
N THR A 167 14.78 11.30 5.70
CA THR A 167 15.81 10.25 5.74
C THR A 167 17.18 10.71 5.22
N PHE A 168 17.23 11.72 4.33
CA PHE A 168 18.49 12.26 3.82
C PHE A 168 19.30 13.00 4.88
N PHE A 169 18.67 13.45 5.98
CA PHE A 169 19.40 14.05 7.10
C PHE A 169 20.19 13.02 7.94
N ASN A 170 20.05 11.72 7.65
CA ASN A 170 20.82 10.67 8.31
C ASN A 170 21.89 10.11 7.37
N GLU A 171 23.13 9.96 7.86
CA GLU A 171 24.15 9.20 7.16
C GLU A 171 23.72 7.73 7.02
N THR A 172 23.87 7.18 5.81
CA THR A 172 23.63 5.76 5.53
C THR A 172 24.96 5.04 5.36
N GLN A 173 24.98 3.75 5.68
CA GLN A 173 26.14 2.89 5.50
C GLN A 173 25.68 1.51 5.01
N LEU A 174 26.45 0.94 4.08
CA LEU A 174 26.28 -0.44 3.65
C LEU A 174 26.94 -1.38 4.65
N TYR A 175 26.22 -2.44 5.02
CA TYR A 175 26.75 -3.53 5.84
C TYR A 175 26.77 -4.81 5.03
N ARG A 176 27.74 -5.68 5.33
CA ARG A 176 27.83 -7.01 4.74
C ARG A 176 27.15 -8.03 5.65
N ASN A 177 26.32 -8.91 5.08
CA ASN A 177 25.77 -10.06 5.82
C ASN A 177 26.68 -11.30 5.73
N THR A 178 26.35 -12.36 6.46
CA THR A 178 27.08 -13.65 6.45
C THR A 178 27.09 -14.33 5.08
N LYS A 179 26.12 -14.01 4.22
CA LYS A 179 25.97 -14.52 2.84
C LYS A 179 26.68 -13.66 1.79
N ASN A 180 27.52 -12.69 2.20
CA ASN A 180 28.22 -11.75 1.32
C ASN A 180 27.31 -10.81 0.51
N GLY A 181 26.05 -10.67 0.92
CA GLY A 181 25.13 -9.66 0.46
C GLY A 181 25.24 -8.35 1.22
N LEU A 182 24.58 -7.32 0.68
CA LEU A 182 24.61 -5.95 1.15
C LEU A 182 23.29 -5.57 1.79
N ILE A 183 23.35 -4.91 2.95
CA ILE A 183 22.18 -4.41 3.67
C ILE A 183 22.38 -2.91 3.93
N PRO A 184 21.56 -2.03 3.32
CA PRO A 184 21.60 -0.60 3.62
C PRO A 184 21.01 -0.32 5.00
N ARG A 185 21.72 0.42 5.84
CA ARG A 185 21.24 0.86 7.16
C ARG A 185 21.58 2.31 7.41
N PHE A 186 20.80 2.96 8.28
CA PHE A 186 21.24 4.22 8.87
C PHE A 186 22.44 3.96 9.78
N LYS A 187 23.49 4.75 9.60
CA LYS A 187 24.71 4.64 10.41
C LYS A 187 24.38 4.98 11.86
N ARG A 188 24.60 4.02 12.77
CA ARG A 188 24.48 4.24 14.20
C ARG A 188 25.68 5.08 14.65
N SER A 189 25.60 6.40 14.47
CA SER A 189 26.65 7.29 14.95
C SER A 189 26.64 7.31 16.47
N ASP A 190 27.82 7.22 17.07
CA ASP A 190 27.96 7.10 18.52
C ASP A 190 27.60 8.40 19.27
N SER A 191 27.50 9.52 18.53
CA SER A 191 26.88 10.75 19.01
C SER A 191 25.38 10.54 19.27
N GLY A 192 25.00 10.49 20.55
CA GLY A 192 23.61 10.28 21.02
C GLY A 192 22.54 11.12 20.33
N LYS A 193 22.89 12.30 19.80
CA LYS A 193 21.99 13.17 19.02
C LYS A 193 21.35 12.49 17.79
N ARG A 194 22.09 11.65 17.04
CA ARG A 194 21.55 10.98 15.84
C ARG A 194 20.75 9.71 16.15
N LYS A 195 21.12 9.00 17.23
CA LYS A 195 20.30 7.88 17.77
C LYS A 195 18.88 8.38 18.09
N ASN A 196 18.78 9.59 18.66
CA ASN A 196 17.51 10.23 18.96
C ASN A 196 16.71 10.60 17.69
N PHE A 197 17.35 11.03 16.61
CA PHE A 197 16.62 11.46 15.41
C PHE A 197 15.89 10.29 14.73
N ILE A 198 16.52 9.13 14.56
CA ILE A 198 15.85 7.95 14.00
C ILE A 198 14.70 7.52 14.90
N ALA A 199 14.90 7.50 16.22
CA ALA A 199 13.84 7.18 17.17
C ALA A 199 12.67 8.17 17.06
N VAL A 200 12.96 9.47 16.96
CA VAL A 200 11.94 10.52 16.75
C VAL A 200 11.20 10.32 15.42
N LEU A 201 11.91 10.00 14.33
CA LEU A 201 11.27 9.67 13.05
C LEU A 201 10.33 8.46 13.15
N PHE A 202 10.76 7.40 13.85
CA PHE A 202 9.91 6.23 14.10
C PHE A 202 8.69 6.59 14.96
N VAL A 203 8.83 7.43 15.98
CA VAL A 203 7.71 7.88 16.82
C VAL A 203 6.74 8.76 16.02
N ILE A 204 7.23 9.68 15.21
CA ILE A 204 6.39 10.54 14.36
C ILE A 204 5.66 9.69 13.31
N ALA A 205 6.38 8.83 12.58
CA ALA A 205 5.78 7.97 11.56
C ALA A 205 4.82 6.95 12.18
N GLY A 206 5.17 6.37 13.33
CA GLY A 206 4.31 5.46 14.08
C GLY A 206 3.06 6.15 14.62
N GLY A 207 3.18 7.38 15.15
CA GLY A 207 2.06 8.19 15.61
C GLY A 207 1.15 8.63 14.47
N PHE A 208 1.72 8.99 13.33
CA PHE A 208 0.97 9.27 12.10
C PHE A 208 0.20 8.04 11.64
N LEU A 209 0.87 6.88 11.55
CA LEU A 209 0.25 5.62 11.17
C LEU A 209 -0.84 5.22 12.16
N ALA A 210 -0.63 5.43 13.47
CA ALA A 210 -1.64 5.20 14.50
C ALA A 210 -2.87 6.09 14.32
N THR A 211 -2.67 7.38 14.05
CA THR A 211 -3.75 8.34 13.78
C THR A 211 -4.57 7.91 12.57
N VAL A 212 -3.89 7.48 11.50
CA VAL A 212 -4.53 6.93 10.32
C VAL A 212 -5.32 5.66 10.64
N CYS A 213 -4.74 4.71 11.38
CA CYS A 213 -5.43 3.48 11.77
C CYS A 213 -6.66 3.75 12.64
N ILE A 214 -6.59 4.69 13.59
CA ILE A 214 -7.73 5.09 14.42
C ILE A 214 -8.83 5.70 13.53
N TYR A 215 -8.46 6.60 12.62
CA TYR A 215 -9.39 7.16 11.64
C TYR A 215 -10.08 6.06 10.83
N LEU A 216 -9.33 5.09 10.34
CA LEU A 216 -9.85 3.95 9.59
C LEU A 216 -10.79 3.11 10.46
N ILE A 217 -10.43 2.74 11.68
CA ILE A 217 -11.31 1.97 12.57
C ILE A 217 -12.64 2.72 12.79
N ILE A 218 -12.59 4.01 13.11
CA ILE A 218 -13.79 4.84 13.31
C ILE A 218 -14.62 4.90 12.02
N ALA A 219 -13.97 5.20 10.89
CA ALA A 219 -14.61 5.31 9.58
C ALA A 219 -15.35 4.01 9.20
N TYR A 220 -14.77 2.85 9.48
CA TYR A 220 -15.36 1.55 9.16
C TYR A 220 -16.44 1.13 10.15
N CYS A 221 -16.24 1.35 11.45
CA CYS A 221 -17.28 1.14 12.46
C CYS A 221 -18.52 1.96 12.12
N TYR A 222 -18.32 3.22 11.72
CA TYR A 222 -19.39 4.12 11.29
C TYR A 222 -20.06 3.63 10.00
N LEU A 223 -19.28 3.15 9.03
CA LEU A 223 -19.78 2.61 7.77
C LEU A 223 -20.63 1.35 7.98
N ILE A 224 -20.18 0.41 8.84
CA ILE A 224 -20.96 -0.78 9.23
C ILE A 224 -22.26 -0.35 9.90
N PHE A 225 -22.21 0.59 10.83
CA PHE A 225 -23.39 1.12 11.51
C PHE A 225 -24.41 1.69 10.51
N MET A 226 -23.94 2.53 9.57
CA MET A 226 -24.79 3.12 8.54
C MET A 226 -25.33 2.08 7.55
N LEU A 227 -24.56 1.07 7.18
CA LEU A 227 -25.02 -0.03 6.33
C LEU A 227 -26.10 -0.88 7.00
N ARG A 228 -25.99 -1.13 8.31
CA ARG A 228 -27.01 -1.82 9.11
C ARG A 228 -28.28 -0.97 9.19
N LYS A 229 -28.17 0.32 9.50
CA LYS A 229 -29.30 1.26 9.54
C LYS A 229 -30.02 1.34 8.18
N SER A 230 -29.26 1.48 7.09
CA SER A 230 -29.79 1.48 5.72
C SER A 230 -30.42 0.14 5.34
N SER A 231 -29.88 -0.99 5.82
CA SER A 231 -30.49 -2.32 5.61
C SER A 231 -31.89 -2.42 6.19
N ASN A 232 -32.10 -1.82 7.36
CA ASN A 232 -33.39 -1.84 8.03
C ASN A 232 -34.39 -0.91 7.33
N ALA A 233 -33.94 0.21 6.77
CA ALA A 233 -34.79 1.17 6.05
C ALA A 233 -35.24 0.70 4.65
N ILE A 234 -34.41 -0.08 3.93
CA ILE A 234 -34.69 -0.48 2.54
C ILE A 234 -35.79 -1.55 2.42
N LYS A 235 -36.09 -2.29 3.50
CA LYS A 235 -37.09 -3.37 3.49
C LYS A 235 -38.49 -2.95 3.01
N ASN A 236 -38.82 -1.65 3.02
CA ASN A 236 -40.17 -1.14 2.75
C ASN A 236 -40.32 -0.31 1.46
N THR A 237 -39.40 -0.40 0.48
CA THR A 237 -39.48 0.47 -0.72
C THR A 237 -39.52 -0.29 -2.05
N GLN A 238 -40.40 0.14 -2.97
CA GLN A 238 -40.59 -0.44 -4.31
C GLN A 238 -39.31 -0.46 -5.18
N PHE A 239 -38.31 0.37 -4.87
CA PHE A 239 -37.01 0.39 -5.55
C PHE A 239 -35.98 -0.59 -4.98
N HIS A 240 -36.43 -1.60 -4.22
CA HIS A 240 -35.58 -2.56 -3.52
C HIS A 240 -34.52 -3.21 -4.42
N LYS A 241 -34.88 -3.61 -5.64
CA LYS A 241 -33.99 -4.40 -6.53
C LYS A 241 -32.78 -3.60 -7.01
N SER A 242 -32.97 -2.35 -7.48
CA SER A 242 -31.86 -1.50 -7.94
C SER A 242 -30.96 -1.06 -6.78
N ARG A 243 -31.57 -0.64 -5.66
CA ARG A 243 -30.82 -0.26 -4.45
C ARG A 243 -30.05 -1.44 -3.85
N ALA A 244 -30.60 -2.66 -3.89
CA ALA A 244 -29.91 -3.87 -3.41
C ALA A 244 -28.66 -4.19 -4.25
N VAL A 245 -28.70 -3.99 -5.57
CA VAL A 245 -27.52 -4.20 -6.44
C VAL A 245 -26.42 -3.19 -6.12
N ILE A 246 -26.78 -1.91 -6.01
CA ILE A 246 -25.83 -0.84 -5.63
C ILE A 246 -25.25 -1.13 -4.25
N LYS A 247 -26.09 -1.50 -3.28
CA LYS A 247 -25.66 -1.86 -1.92
C LYS A 247 -24.72 -3.07 -1.93
N LYS A 248 -24.99 -4.09 -2.73
CA LYS A 248 -24.11 -5.26 -2.87
C LYS A 248 -22.73 -4.87 -3.43
N LYS A 249 -22.69 -3.96 -4.41
CA LYS A 249 -21.43 -3.41 -4.93
C LYS A 249 -20.67 -2.67 -3.81
N GLU A 250 -21.34 -1.79 -3.06
CA GLU A 250 -20.72 -1.06 -1.95
C GLU A 250 -20.22 -1.97 -0.82
N VAL A 251 -20.97 -3.03 -0.47
CA VAL A 251 -20.55 -4.01 0.54
C VAL A 251 -19.31 -4.78 0.10
N LYS A 252 -19.21 -5.20 -1.17
CA LYS A 252 -18.01 -5.85 -1.69
C LYS A 252 -16.79 -4.94 -1.61
N LEU A 253 -16.96 -3.67 -1.99
CA LEU A 253 -15.90 -2.67 -1.94
C LEU A 253 -15.51 -2.35 -0.49
N PHE A 254 -16.46 -2.38 0.43
CA PHE A 254 -16.23 -2.27 1.87
C PHE A 254 -15.37 -3.43 2.41
N PHE A 255 -15.67 -4.67 2.02
CA PHE A 255 -14.87 -5.84 2.42
C PHE A 255 -13.43 -5.75 1.89
N MET A 256 -13.25 -5.41 0.61
CA MET A 256 -11.92 -5.15 0.03
C MET A 256 -11.14 -4.15 0.90
N SER A 257 -11.78 -3.02 1.19
CA SER A 257 -11.16 -1.93 1.95
C SER A 257 -10.88 -2.35 3.41
N SER A 258 -11.71 -3.21 4.02
CA SER A 258 -11.51 -3.72 5.38
C SER A 258 -10.28 -4.61 5.49
N ILE A 259 -10.03 -5.43 4.46
CA ILE A 259 -8.84 -6.29 4.41
C ILE A 259 -7.58 -5.43 4.35
N THR A 260 -7.57 -4.37 3.54
CA THR A 260 -6.40 -3.47 3.47
C THR A 260 -6.14 -2.76 4.80
N VAL A 261 -7.19 -2.38 5.53
CA VAL A 261 -7.06 -1.77 6.87
C VAL A 261 -6.51 -2.76 7.89
N ALA A 262 -6.95 -4.02 7.84
CA ALA A 262 -6.44 -5.05 8.74
C ALA A 262 -4.92 -5.23 8.60
N ILE A 263 -4.43 -5.27 7.36
CA ILE A 263 -2.99 -5.37 7.07
C ILE A 263 -2.24 -4.13 7.57
N GLN A 264 -2.81 -2.94 7.38
CA GLN A 264 -2.22 -1.70 7.88
C GLN A 264 -2.12 -1.67 9.41
N ILE A 265 -3.12 -2.20 10.12
CA ILE A 265 -3.07 -2.38 11.58
C ILE A 265 -1.95 -3.36 11.95
N SER A 266 -1.76 -4.46 11.20
CA SER A 266 -0.65 -5.38 11.44
C SER A 266 0.73 -4.71 11.32
N ILE A 267 0.91 -3.80 10.35
CA ILE A 267 2.14 -2.99 10.22
C ILE A 267 2.31 -2.11 11.46
N LEU A 268 1.26 -1.43 11.90
CA LEU A 268 1.30 -0.60 13.09
C LEU A 268 1.67 -1.41 14.35
N CYS A 269 1.07 -2.59 14.53
CA CYS A 269 1.40 -3.49 15.63
C CYS A 269 2.88 -3.89 15.60
N LEU A 270 3.42 -4.24 14.42
CA LEU A 270 4.84 -4.57 14.27
C LEU A 270 5.75 -3.38 14.67
N VAL A 271 5.40 -2.17 14.24
CA VAL A 271 6.14 -0.95 14.60
C VAL A 271 6.07 -0.67 16.11
N ILE A 272 4.91 -0.84 16.74
CA ILE A 272 4.75 -0.65 18.19
C ILE A 272 5.60 -1.67 18.96
N VAL A 273 5.52 -2.95 18.59
CA VAL A 273 6.28 -4.03 19.23
C VAL A 273 7.79 -3.77 19.15
N TYR A 274 8.25 -3.28 17.99
CA TYR A 274 9.65 -2.90 17.80
C TYR A 274 10.04 -1.67 18.62
N ALA A 275 9.24 -0.59 18.57
CA ALA A 275 9.53 0.67 19.26
C ALA A 275 9.53 0.52 20.80
N THR A 276 8.66 -0.34 21.33
CA THR A 276 8.55 -0.62 22.76
C THR A 276 9.56 -1.66 23.26
N SER A 277 10.35 -2.26 22.35
CA SER A 277 11.27 -3.37 22.65
C SER A 277 10.59 -4.55 23.37
N LEU A 278 9.26 -4.68 23.30
CA LEU A 278 8.47 -5.66 24.07
C LEU A 278 8.92 -7.11 23.87
N LEU A 279 9.50 -7.42 22.71
CA LEU A 279 9.94 -8.77 22.35
C LEU A 279 11.46 -8.91 22.14
N ASN A 280 12.27 -7.93 22.55
CA ASN A 280 13.72 -7.89 22.25
C ASN A 280 14.02 -8.29 20.79
N PHE A 281 13.20 -7.76 19.87
CA PHE A 281 13.17 -8.22 18.49
C PHE A 281 14.44 -7.77 17.76
N PRO A 282 15.34 -8.69 17.36
CA PRO A 282 16.54 -8.29 16.63
C PRO A 282 16.14 -7.62 15.31
N LEU A 283 16.92 -6.62 14.90
CA LEU A 283 16.66 -5.78 13.73
C LEU A 283 16.44 -6.61 12.45
N ASP A 284 17.18 -7.71 12.30
CA ASP A 284 17.08 -8.60 11.13
C ASP A 284 15.72 -9.27 11.04
N LYS A 285 15.19 -9.74 12.19
CA LYS A 285 13.83 -10.28 12.27
C LYS A 285 12.82 -9.18 11.96
N PHE A 286 12.99 -7.97 12.51
CA PHE A 286 12.08 -6.85 12.24
C PHE A 286 11.98 -6.57 10.74
N TYR A 287 13.11 -6.46 10.04
CA TYR A 287 13.11 -6.22 8.60
C TYR A 287 12.50 -7.36 7.79
N LEU A 288 12.73 -8.63 8.18
CA LEU A 288 12.11 -9.77 7.51
C LEU A 288 10.58 -9.71 7.61
N PHE A 289 10.05 -9.49 8.81
CA PHE A 289 8.59 -9.38 9.01
C PHE A 289 8.02 -8.11 8.37
N TYR A 290 8.74 -6.99 8.47
CA TYR A 290 8.32 -5.74 7.84
C TYR A 290 8.21 -5.90 6.33
N ASN A 291 9.23 -6.48 5.68
CA ASN A 291 9.21 -6.76 4.25
C ASN A 291 8.09 -7.73 3.89
N ALA A 292 7.85 -8.77 4.71
CA ALA A 292 6.74 -9.71 4.52
C ALA A 292 5.38 -9.01 4.48
N ILE A 293 5.11 -8.18 5.48
CA ILE A 293 3.83 -7.49 5.61
C ILE A 293 3.71 -6.38 4.56
N SER A 294 4.81 -5.69 4.24
CA SER A 294 4.87 -4.67 3.20
C SER A 294 4.57 -5.25 1.82
N ASP A 295 5.18 -6.39 1.48
CA ASP A 295 4.92 -7.12 0.23
C ASP A 295 3.49 -7.63 0.17
N LEU A 296 2.95 -8.14 1.28
CA LEU A 296 1.54 -8.53 1.36
C LEU A 296 0.63 -7.31 1.14
N TYR A 297 0.94 -6.19 1.78
CA TYR A 297 0.14 -4.97 1.71
C TYR A 297 0.11 -4.38 0.30
N ALA A 298 1.27 -4.29 -0.34
CA ALA A 298 1.38 -3.86 -1.72
C ALA A 298 0.76 -4.92 -2.66
N GLY A 299 0.99 -6.20 -2.41
CA GLY A 299 0.62 -7.29 -3.31
C GLY A 299 -0.85 -7.71 -3.29
N ILE A 300 -1.61 -7.46 -2.22
CA ILE A 300 -2.98 -7.97 -2.07
C ILE A 300 -4.01 -7.19 -2.90
N ASN A 301 -3.77 -5.90 -3.12
CA ASN A 301 -4.70 -4.97 -3.77
C ASN A 301 -5.22 -5.42 -5.16
N PRO A 302 -4.42 -5.94 -6.10
CA PRO A 302 -4.92 -6.39 -7.40
C PRO A 302 -5.85 -7.60 -7.26
N TYR A 303 -5.56 -8.51 -6.32
CA TYR A 303 -6.41 -9.67 -6.07
C TYR A 303 -7.75 -9.25 -5.47
N LEU A 304 -7.75 -8.29 -4.54
CA LEU A 304 -8.99 -7.76 -3.98
C LEU A 304 -9.82 -7.05 -5.05
N LEU A 305 -9.20 -6.21 -5.90
CA LEU A 305 -9.87 -5.57 -7.03
C LEU A 305 -10.46 -6.63 -7.97
N TRP A 306 -9.71 -7.66 -8.31
CA TRP A 306 -10.17 -8.73 -9.18
C TRP A 306 -11.36 -9.49 -8.57
N ILE A 307 -11.29 -9.88 -7.29
CA ILE A 307 -12.32 -10.68 -6.62
C ILE A 307 -13.61 -9.87 -6.43
N PHE A 308 -13.49 -8.62 -5.96
CA PHE A 308 -14.64 -7.82 -5.53
C PHE A 308 -15.22 -6.91 -6.63
N SER A 309 -14.45 -6.53 -7.65
CA SER A 309 -14.94 -5.68 -8.75
C SER A 309 -15.49 -6.50 -9.92
N ASP A 310 -16.81 -6.73 -9.91
CA ASP A 310 -17.51 -7.39 -11.02
C ASP A 310 -17.41 -6.58 -12.32
N SER A 311 -17.45 -5.26 -12.24
CA SER A 311 -17.35 -4.36 -13.40
C SER A 311 -15.98 -4.45 -14.07
N LEU A 312 -14.91 -4.50 -13.29
CA LEU A 312 -13.55 -4.64 -13.81
C LEU A 312 -13.36 -5.99 -14.50
N ARG A 313 -13.76 -7.09 -13.84
CA ARG A 313 -13.68 -8.42 -14.47
C ARG A 313 -14.45 -8.49 -15.78
N LYS A 314 -15.68 -7.97 -15.81
CA LYS A 314 -16.48 -7.92 -17.05
C LYS A 314 -15.77 -7.15 -18.16
N HIS A 315 -15.16 -6.02 -17.85
CA HIS A 315 -14.39 -5.25 -18.81
C HIS A 315 -13.18 -6.03 -19.34
N ILE A 316 -12.41 -6.68 -18.44
CA ILE A 316 -11.25 -7.48 -18.81
C ILE A 316 -11.65 -8.67 -19.69
N TRP A 317 -12.68 -9.44 -19.31
CA TRP A 317 -13.17 -10.56 -20.12
C TRP A 317 -13.67 -10.12 -21.50
N HIS A 318 -14.28 -8.94 -21.59
CA HIS A 318 -14.70 -8.38 -22.86
C HIS A 318 -13.49 -8.04 -23.73
N ARG A 319 -12.43 -7.49 -23.14
CA ARG A 319 -11.21 -7.08 -23.86
C ARG A 319 -10.29 -8.21 -24.26
N ILE A 320 -10.27 -9.30 -23.51
CA ILE A 320 -9.60 -10.55 -23.90
C ILE A 320 -10.40 -11.29 -25.00
N GLY A 321 -11.62 -10.84 -25.32
CA GLY A 321 -12.45 -11.43 -26.38
C GLY A 321 -13.28 -12.64 -25.95
N TRP A 322 -13.25 -13.02 -24.67
CA TRP A 322 -13.99 -14.18 -24.17
C TRP A 322 -15.49 -13.89 -23.98
N ARG A 323 -15.91 -12.62 -23.93
CA ARG A 323 -17.33 -12.23 -23.95
C ARG A 323 -17.64 -11.27 -25.09
N ARG A 324 -18.43 -11.76 -26.06
CA ARG A 324 -18.88 -10.98 -27.23
C ARG A 324 -20.02 -9.98 -26.93
N THR A 325 -20.73 -10.11 -25.81
CA THR A 325 -21.88 -9.24 -25.48
C THR A 325 -21.60 -8.33 -24.30
N TRP A 326 -21.18 -7.09 -24.59
CA TRP A 326 -21.14 -6.01 -23.62
C TRP A 326 -22.39 -5.15 -23.81
N LYS A 327 -23.43 -5.39 -23.00
CA LYS A 327 -24.53 -4.44 -22.88
C LYS A 327 -24.04 -3.29 -22.01
N ILE A 328 -23.73 -2.16 -22.63
CA ILE A 328 -23.55 -0.88 -21.93
C ILE A 328 -24.84 -0.63 -21.16
N PRO A 329 -24.83 -0.56 -19.82
CA PRO A 329 -26.02 -0.12 -19.09
C PRO A 329 -26.21 1.36 -19.43
N THR A 330 -27.18 1.67 -20.28
CA THR A 330 -27.71 3.02 -20.41
C THR A 330 -28.13 3.46 -19.01
N SER A 331 -27.36 4.37 -18.43
CA SER A 331 -27.74 5.10 -17.24
C SER A 331 -28.94 5.97 -17.60
N SER A 332 -30.13 5.39 -17.47
CA SER A 332 -31.32 6.17 -17.17
C SER A 332 -31.13 6.73 -15.75
N VAL A 333 -30.25 7.73 -15.61
CA VAL A 333 -30.39 8.72 -14.55
C VAL A 333 -31.67 9.44 -14.91
N VAL A 334 -32.77 9.02 -14.29
CA VAL A 334 -33.94 9.86 -14.15
C VAL A 334 -33.44 11.10 -13.41
N THR A 335 -33.14 12.14 -14.17
CA THR A 335 -33.19 13.53 -13.75
C THR A 335 -34.56 13.72 -13.09
N VAL A 336 -34.59 13.63 -11.76
CA VAL A 336 -35.62 14.33 -11.00
C VAL A 336 -35.26 15.81 -11.13
N ASN A 337 -35.69 16.41 -12.24
CA ASN A 337 -35.99 17.83 -12.25
C ASN A 337 -37.11 18.00 -11.22
N GLN A 338 -36.77 18.60 -10.08
CA GLN A 338 -37.74 19.15 -9.16
C GLN A 338 -38.43 20.31 -9.87
N ILE A 339 -39.69 20.11 -10.22
CA ILE A 339 -40.76 21.07 -9.98
C ILE A 339 -41.62 20.44 -8.88
#